data_AF-A0A7C0YJV3-F1
#
_entry.id   AF-A0A7C0YJV3-F1
#
_cell.length_a   1.000
_cell.length_b   1.000
_cell.length_c   1.000
_cell.angle_alpha   90.00
_cell.angle_beta   90.00
_cell.angle_gamma   90.00
#
_symmetry.space_group_name_H-M   'P 1'
#
loop_
_entity.id
_entity.type
_entity.pdbx_description
1 polymer ?
#
loop_
_entity_poly.entity_id
_entity_poly.type
_entity_poly.pdbx_seq_one_letter_code
_entity_poly.pdbx_strand_id
1 'polypeptide(L)'
;MKNLRGVLYSTEDYNSLETFVKWLNKRFKYRTLGVTKSFLETFPQIREKLGKVFVELFYPNEELEEIVSRVSKILGKETEFIAFASMYVSPLLILGDYSSLEKWCIGRILTTKSLDDRSWKLHMRIADYSILDMYQWSTTNSLKILEALAKGDNANVETLLNERKKMIEKDKKRYWRISEKEGDPIILYLDMLPAIIGKTELRQFILSHLSTAPAILAVVTAIIIQRD
;
A
#
# COMPACT_ATOMS: atom_id res chain seq x y z
N MET A 1 -1.87 13.34 8.45
CA MET A 1 -3.27 13.81 8.44
C MET A 1 -4.10 13.01 9.43
N LYS A 2 -4.89 13.64 10.31
CA LYS A 2 -5.82 12.89 11.18
C LYS A 2 -6.94 12.32 10.30
N ASN A 3 -7.12 10.99 10.27
CA ASN A 3 -8.21 10.26 9.59
C ASN A 3 -8.09 9.93 8.09
N LEU A 4 -6.89 9.83 7.51
CA LEU A 4 -6.74 9.21 6.18
C LEU A 4 -7.04 7.70 6.29
N ARG A 5 -7.95 7.18 5.47
CA ARG A 5 -8.41 5.77 5.51
C ARG A 5 -7.95 4.95 4.32
N GLY A 6 -7.19 5.56 3.44
CA GLY A 6 -6.44 4.86 2.42
C GLY A 6 -6.04 5.76 1.26
N VAL A 7 -5.12 5.27 0.45
CA VAL A 7 -4.65 5.89 -0.78
C VAL A 7 -5.26 5.16 -1.96
N LEU A 8 -5.81 5.86 -2.94
CA LEU A 8 -6.44 5.22 -4.10
C LEU A 8 -5.38 4.72 -5.09
N TYR A 9 -5.65 3.55 -5.64
CA TYR A 9 -4.96 2.99 -6.79
C TYR A 9 -5.98 2.39 -7.76
N SER A 10 -5.77 2.55 -9.06
CA SER A 10 -6.59 1.92 -10.08
C SER A 10 -5.85 1.87 -11.41
N THR A 11 -6.12 0.83 -12.18
CA THR A 11 -5.76 0.69 -13.60
C THR A 11 -6.98 0.60 -14.51
N GLU A 12 -8.17 0.82 -13.95
CA GLU A 12 -9.45 0.77 -14.66
C GLU A 12 -9.62 1.92 -15.66
N ASP A 13 -10.55 1.75 -16.60
CA ASP A 13 -11.01 2.85 -17.43
C ASP A 13 -11.85 3.87 -16.62
N TYR A 14 -12.10 5.02 -17.23
CA TYR A 14 -12.83 6.13 -16.59
C TYR A 14 -14.23 5.73 -16.09
N ASN A 15 -14.99 4.95 -16.85
CA ASN A 15 -16.38 4.61 -16.51
C ASN A 15 -16.44 3.69 -15.28
N SER A 16 -15.57 2.67 -15.26
CA SER A 16 -15.37 1.80 -14.11
C SER A 16 -14.91 2.60 -12.90
N LEU A 17 -13.90 3.46 -13.08
CA LEU A 17 -13.38 4.29 -12.00
C LEU A 17 -14.41 5.26 -11.42
N GLU A 18 -15.22 5.93 -12.25
CA GLU A 18 -16.29 6.82 -11.80
C GLU A 18 -17.29 6.08 -10.91
N THR A 19 -17.58 4.82 -11.25
CA THR A 19 -18.48 3.94 -10.49
C THR A 19 -17.93 3.61 -9.10
N PHE A 20 -16.62 3.37 -8.98
CA PHE A 20 -15.94 3.21 -7.68
C PHE A 20 -15.94 4.50 -6.86
N VAL A 21 -15.59 5.63 -7.48
CA VAL A 21 -15.55 6.94 -6.79
C VAL A 21 -16.93 7.34 -6.26
N LYS A 22 -18.00 7.13 -7.04
CA LYS A 22 -19.38 7.34 -6.58
C LYS A 22 -19.72 6.47 -5.37
N TRP A 23 -19.29 5.20 -5.37
CA TRP A 23 -19.50 4.28 -4.24
C TRP A 23 -18.75 4.74 -2.99
N LEU A 24 -17.48 5.15 -3.14
CA LEU A 24 -16.66 5.69 -2.05
C LEU A 24 -17.27 6.95 -1.44
N ASN A 25 -17.66 7.93 -2.27
CA ASN A 25 -18.34 9.16 -1.83
C ASN A 25 -19.57 8.88 -0.95
N LYS A 26 -20.38 7.88 -1.32
CA LYS A 26 -21.59 7.51 -0.57
C LYS A 26 -21.26 6.89 0.81
N ARG A 27 -20.13 6.18 0.93
CA ARG A 27 -19.79 5.37 2.11
C ARG A 27 -18.79 6.00 3.07
N PHE A 28 -17.95 6.91 2.58
CA PHE A 28 -16.84 7.53 3.33
C PHE A 28 -17.14 8.96 3.78
N LYS A 29 -18.42 9.33 3.96
CA LYS A 29 -18.89 10.70 4.25
C LYS A 29 -18.17 11.49 5.36
N TYR A 30 -17.39 10.83 6.24
CA TYR A 30 -16.66 11.43 7.36
C TYR A 30 -15.18 11.01 7.44
N ARG A 31 -14.64 10.44 6.38
CA ARG A 31 -13.30 9.84 6.34
C ARG A 31 -12.57 10.33 5.11
N THR A 32 -11.30 10.63 5.28
CA THR A 32 -10.48 11.18 4.21
C THR A 32 -9.86 10.05 3.40
N LEU A 33 -9.89 10.16 2.08
CA LEU A 33 -9.24 9.27 1.12
C LEU A 33 -8.21 10.05 0.33
N GLY A 34 -7.04 9.47 0.14
CA GLY A 34 -5.90 10.12 -0.49
C GLY A 34 -5.85 9.81 -1.98
N VAL A 35 -5.61 10.83 -2.79
CA VAL A 35 -5.30 10.70 -4.21
C VAL A 35 -3.94 11.33 -4.47
N THR A 36 -3.05 10.63 -5.17
CA THR A 36 -1.74 11.19 -5.52
C THR A 36 -1.85 12.10 -6.73
N LYS A 37 -0.87 12.97 -6.95
CA LYS A 37 -0.80 13.79 -8.15
C LYS A 37 -0.81 12.92 -9.42
N SER A 38 -0.02 11.85 -9.46
CA SER A 38 0.02 10.92 -10.60
C SER A 38 -1.32 10.22 -10.85
N PHE A 39 -2.11 9.92 -9.82
CA PHE A 39 -3.47 9.42 -9.97
C PHE A 39 -4.33 10.40 -10.77
N LEU A 40 -4.27 11.68 -10.39
CA LEU A 40 -5.09 12.73 -11.00
C LEU A 40 -4.59 13.16 -12.38
N GLU A 41 -3.30 12.96 -12.67
CA GLU A 41 -2.73 13.12 -14.02
C GLU A 41 -3.12 11.96 -14.93
N THR A 42 -3.20 10.74 -14.39
CA THR A 42 -3.67 9.56 -15.13
C THR A 42 -5.16 9.66 -15.44
N PHE A 43 -5.96 10.18 -14.50
CA PHE A 43 -7.42 10.29 -14.61
C PHE A 43 -7.91 11.73 -14.45
N PRO A 44 -7.57 12.66 -15.36
CA PRO A 44 -7.90 14.07 -15.19
C PRO A 44 -9.40 14.33 -15.08
N GLN A 45 -10.22 13.57 -15.81
CA GLN A 45 -11.68 13.71 -15.76
C GLN A 45 -12.30 13.28 -14.42
N ILE A 46 -11.57 12.52 -13.58
CA ILE A 46 -12.09 12.08 -12.28
C ILE A 46 -12.16 13.23 -11.28
N ARG A 47 -11.36 14.29 -11.47
CA ARG A 47 -11.27 15.45 -10.55
C ARG A 47 -12.65 16.04 -10.24
N GLU A 48 -13.52 16.16 -11.24
CA GLU A 48 -14.88 16.70 -11.08
C GLU A 48 -15.81 15.79 -10.26
N LYS A 49 -15.45 14.51 -10.10
CA LYS A 49 -16.24 13.48 -9.41
C LYS A 49 -15.74 13.23 -7.99
N LEU A 50 -14.55 13.72 -7.65
CA LEU A 50 -14.01 13.64 -6.31
C LEU A 50 -14.81 14.56 -5.39
N GLY A 51 -15.57 13.97 -4.46
CA GLY A 51 -16.26 14.73 -3.43
C GLY A 51 -15.30 15.19 -2.32
N LYS A 52 -15.86 15.86 -1.31
CA LYS A 52 -15.12 16.41 -0.15
C LYS A 52 -14.34 15.37 0.68
N VAL A 53 -14.58 14.08 0.46
CA VAL A 53 -13.90 12.98 1.16
C VAL A 53 -12.49 12.74 0.60
N PHE A 54 -12.19 13.21 -0.61
CA PHE A 54 -10.88 13.03 -1.23
C PHE A 54 -9.98 14.24 -0.97
N VAL A 55 -8.70 13.97 -0.72
CA VAL A 55 -7.66 14.99 -0.57
C VAL A 55 -6.47 14.61 -1.44
N GLU A 56 -5.89 15.60 -2.09
CA GLU A 56 -4.63 15.44 -2.80
C GLU A 56 -3.49 15.23 -1.78
N LEU A 57 -2.68 14.21 -2.01
CA LEU A 57 -1.52 13.88 -1.19
C LEU A 57 -0.27 14.54 -1.77
N PHE A 58 0.60 15.00 -0.87
CA PHE A 58 1.89 15.60 -1.20
C PHE A 58 3.02 14.85 -0.51
N TYR A 59 4.24 14.96 -1.04
CA TYR A 59 5.41 14.43 -0.35
C TYR A 59 5.66 15.21 0.94
N PRO A 60 5.98 14.55 2.07
CA PRO A 60 6.27 15.25 3.32
C PRO A 60 7.53 16.12 3.26
N ASN A 61 8.49 15.78 2.40
CA ASN A 61 9.71 16.54 2.13
C ASN A 61 10.28 16.17 0.74
N GLU A 62 11.24 16.97 0.26
CA GLU A 62 11.87 16.80 -1.06
C GLU A 62 12.68 15.50 -1.19
N GLU A 63 13.31 15.04 -0.11
CA GLU A 63 14.09 13.79 -0.11
C GLU A 63 13.19 12.57 -0.38
N LEU A 64 12.00 12.54 0.24
CA LEU A 64 11.00 11.49 -0.02
C LEU A 64 10.46 11.56 -1.45
N GLU A 65 10.28 12.75 -2.00
CA GLU A 65 9.92 12.93 -3.40
C GLU A 65 10.99 12.35 -4.34
N GLU A 66 12.26 12.67 -4.10
CA GLU A 66 13.39 12.15 -4.87
C GLU A 66 13.44 10.62 -4.80
N ILE A 67 13.34 10.07 -3.58
CA ILE A 67 13.41 8.63 -3.36
C ILE A 67 12.28 7.92 -4.10
N VAL A 68 11.03 8.37 -3.91
CA VAL A 68 9.86 7.75 -4.54
C VAL A 68 9.92 7.88 -6.05
N SER A 69 10.35 9.03 -6.57
CA SER A 69 10.54 9.26 -8.00
C SER A 69 11.54 8.27 -8.60
N ARG A 70 12.71 8.09 -7.95
CA ARG A 70 13.74 7.15 -8.42
C ARG A 70 13.27 5.70 -8.37
N VAL A 71 12.60 5.30 -7.29
CA VAL A 71 12.03 3.96 -7.14
C VAL A 71 10.97 3.71 -8.22
N SER A 72 10.04 4.64 -8.40
CA SER A 72 8.94 4.52 -9.37
C SER A 72 9.43 4.45 -10.81
N LYS A 73 10.49 5.20 -11.14
CA LYS A 73 11.14 5.15 -12.45
C LYS A 73 11.74 3.78 -12.77
N ILE A 74 12.28 3.06 -11.77
CA ILE A 74 13.02 1.80 -11.97
C ILE A 74 12.15 0.55 -11.75
N LEU A 75 11.14 0.64 -10.86
CA LEU A 75 10.31 -0.48 -10.44
C LEU A 75 8.90 -0.45 -11.03
N GLY A 76 8.41 0.72 -11.45
CA GLY A 76 7.06 0.92 -11.97
C GLY A 76 6.27 1.94 -11.16
N LYS A 77 5.34 2.62 -11.83
CA LYS A 77 4.53 3.72 -11.27
C LYS A 77 3.73 3.32 -10.03
N GLU A 78 3.33 2.07 -9.94
CA GLU A 78 2.55 1.52 -8.83
C GLU A 78 3.29 1.60 -7.48
N THR A 79 4.62 1.65 -7.49
CA THR A 79 5.43 1.80 -6.27
C THR A 79 5.25 3.16 -5.59
N GLU A 80 4.89 4.20 -6.35
CA GLU A 80 4.53 5.51 -5.81
C GLU A 80 3.36 5.39 -4.83
N PHE A 81 2.33 4.64 -5.23
CA PHE A 81 1.11 4.47 -4.44
C PHE A 81 1.35 3.68 -3.16
N ILE A 82 2.18 2.64 -3.25
CA ILE A 82 2.63 1.88 -2.07
C ILE A 82 3.44 2.79 -1.14
N ALA A 83 4.34 3.61 -1.68
CA ALA A 83 5.11 4.57 -0.90
C ALA A 83 4.20 5.60 -0.19
N PHE A 84 3.20 6.17 -0.89
CA PHE A 84 2.22 7.07 -0.26
C PHE A 84 1.42 6.38 0.85
N ALA A 85 0.96 5.15 0.61
CA ALA A 85 0.26 4.37 1.63
C ALA A 85 1.14 4.15 2.88
N SER A 86 2.44 3.89 2.69
CA SER A 86 3.43 3.79 3.75
C SER A 86 3.63 5.11 4.50
N MET A 87 3.98 6.20 3.80
CA MET A 87 4.25 7.53 4.40
C MET A 87 3.05 8.07 5.19
N TYR A 88 1.84 7.82 4.71
CA TYR A 88 0.62 8.28 5.36
C TYR A 88 0.00 7.27 6.33
N VAL A 89 0.66 6.12 6.54
CA VAL A 89 0.22 5.06 7.46
C VAL A 89 -1.25 4.70 7.23
N SER A 90 -1.58 4.40 5.98
CA SER A 90 -2.95 4.08 5.57
C SER A 90 -2.96 2.96 4.53
N PRO A 91 -4.03 2.18 4.43
CA PRO A 91 -4.07 1.08 3.49
C PRO A 91 -4.14 1.58 2.05
N LEU A 92 -3.69 0.77 1.09
CA LEU A 92 -3.95 1.05 -0.32
C LEU A 92 -5.38 0.57 -0.68
N LEU A 93 -6.20 1.43 -1.28
CA LEU A 93 -7.51 1.06 -1.81
C LEU A 93 -7.38 0.81 -3.30
N ILE A 94 -7.38 -0.46 -3.70
CA ILE A 94 -7.30 -0.88 -5.09
C ILE A 94 -8.72 -0.91 -5.66
N LEU A 95 -8.99 -0.09 -6.66
CA LEU A 95 -10.29 0.01 -7.32
C LEU A 95 -10.23 -0.80 -8.61
N GLY A 96 -10.85 -1.98 -8.61
CA GLY A 96 -10.82 -2.91 -9.74
C GLY A 96 -9.58 -3.79 -9.76
N ASP A 97 -8.92 -3.87 -10.92
CA ASP A 97 -7.77 -4.74 -11.16
C ASP A 97 -6.55 -4.45 -10.26
N TYR A 98 -5.97 -5.53 -9.73
CA TYR A 98 -4.78 -5.51 -8.88
C TYR A 98 -3.56 -6.18 -9.54
N SER A 99 -3.68 -6.71 -10.75
CA SER A 99 -2.67 -7.56 -11.42
C SER A 99 -1.27 -6.91 -11.45
N SER A 100 -1.22 -5.60 -11.70
CA SER A 100 0.01 -4.80 -11.71
C SER A 100 0.73 -4.73 -10.35
N LEU A 101 0.03 -4.99 -9.25
CA LEU A 101 0.57 -5.02 -7.89
C LEU A 101 1.00 -6.42 -7.44
N GLU A 102 0.71 -7.48 -8.20
CA GLU A 102 0.97 -8.87 -7.79
C GLU A 102 2.44 -9.12 -7.45
N LYS A 103 3.37 -8.54 -8.21
CA LYS A 103 4.81 -8.67 -7.97
C LYS A 103 5.28 -8.11 -6.62
N TRP A 104 4.49 -7.24 -5.98
CA TRP A 104 4.78 -6.70 -4.65
C TRP A 104 4.07 -7.48 -3.53
N CYS A 105 3.16 -8.39 -3.87
CA CYS A 105 2.34 -9.11 -2.92
C CYS A 105 3.13 -10.24 -2.25
N ILE A 106 3.35 -10.13 -0.94
CA ILE A 106 4.03 -11.15 -0.13
C ILE A 106 3.08 -11.89 0.83
N GLY A 107 1.78 -11.57 0.76
CA GLY A 107 0.72 -12.28 1.48
C GLY A 107 -0.65 -11.82 1.01
N ARG A 108 -1.65 -12.70 1.06
CA ARG A 108 -3.03 -12.42 0.63
C ARG A 108 -4.07 -13.05 1.54
N ILE A 109 -5.25 -12.42 1.63
CA ILE A 109 -6.47 -13.02 2.16
C ILE A 109 -7.38 -13.30 0.97
N LEU A 110 -7.84 -14.54 0.85
CA LEU A 110 -8.79 -14.96 -0.17
C LEU A 110 -10.20 -14.99 0.42
N THR A 111 -11.20 -14.74 -0.42
CA THR A 111 -12.60 -14.93 -0.06
C THR A 111 -13.46 -15.26 -1.29
N THR A 112 -14.48 -16.07 -1.07
CA THR A 112 -15.59 -16.32 -1.98
C THR A 112 -16.85 -15.54 -1.60
N LYS A 113 -16.79 -14.79 -0.48
CA LYS A 113 -17.93 -14.08 0.08
C LYS A 113 -18.10 -12.71 -0.57
N SER A 114 -19.32 -12.43 -1.02
CA SER A 114 -19.72 -11.05 -1.29
C SER A 114 -19.86 -10.28 0.02
N LEU A 115 -19.29 -9.08 0.09
CA LEU A 115 -19.34 -8.23 1.27
C LEU A 115 -20.49 -7.24 1.21
N ASP A 116 -21.35 -7.26 2.23
CA ASP A 116 -22.33 -6.20 2.46
C ASP A 116 -21.67 -4.90 2.98
N ASP A 117 -22.45 -3.83 3.07
CA ASP A 117 -21.98 -2.53 3.54
C ASP A 117 -21.30 -2.56 4.92
N ARG A 118 -21.83 -3.40 5.82
CA ARG A 118 -21.32 -3.53 7.18
C ARG A 118 -19.98 -4.26 7.17
N SER A 119 -19.85 -5.30 6.36
CA SER A 119 -18.63 -6.09 6.20
C SER A 119 -17.53 -5.29 5.52
N TRP A 120 -17.84 -4.52 4.48
CA TRP A 120 -16.88 -3.58 3.88
C TRP A 120 -16.33 -2.59 4.90
N LYS A 121 -17.21 -1.92 5.66
CA LYS A 121 -16.79 -0.97 6.71
C LYS A 121 -15.92 -1.63 7.79
N LEU A 122 -16.23 -2.86 8.15
CA LEU A 122 -15.45 -3.64 9.12
C LEU A 122 -14.06 -3.96 8.58
N HIS A 123 -13.97 -4.56 7.40
CA HIS A 123 -12.71 -5.04 6.85
C HIS A 123 -11.79 -3.91 6.39
N MET A 124 -12.34 -2.80 5.90
CA MET A 124 -11.57 -1.58 5.67
C MET A 124 -10.97 -1.01 6.95
N ARG A 125 -11.70 -1.07 8.08
CA ARG A 125 -11.17 -0.65 9.38
C ARG A 125 -10.09 -1.63 9.87
N ILE A 126 -10.24 -2.92 9.62
CA ILE A 126 -9.22 -3.91 9.97
C ILE A 126 -7.94 -3.62 9.16
N ALA A 127 -8.04 -3.35 7.86
CA ALA A 127 -6.90 -2.99 7.01
C ALA A 127 -6.19 -1.71 7.47
N ASP A 128 -6.96 -0.71 7.89
CA ASP A 128 -6.44 0.51 8.50
C ASP A 128 -5.66 0.22 9.80
N TYR A 129 -6.17 -0.66 10.65
CA TYR A 129 -5.45 -1.10 11.85
C TYR A 129 -4.24 -1.99 11.55
N SER A 130 -4.28 -2.82 10.51
CA SER A 130 -3.16 -3.67 10.11
C SER A 130 -1.91 -2.83 9.84
N ILE A 131 -2.01 -1.83 8.96
CA ILE A 131 -0.85 -0.97 8.68
C ILE A 131 -0.47 -0.11 9.89
N LEU A 132 -1.44 0.47 10.60
CA LEU A 132 -1.17 1.32 11.76
C LEU A 132 -0.38 0.58 12.85
N ASP A 133 -0.83 -0.64 13.21
CA ASP A 133 -0.21 -1.45 14.26
C ASP A 133 1.16 -2.00 13.81
N MET A 134 1.32 -2.29 12.52
CA MET A 134 2.57 -2.81 11.97
C MET A 134 3.60 -1.73 11.64
N TYR A 135 3.20 -0.46 11.49
CA TYR A 135 4.04 0.57 10.84
C TYR A 135 5.39 0.76 11.53
N GLN A 136 5.39 1.04 12.84
CA GLN A 136 6.62 1.27 13.59
C GLN A 136 7.56 0.05 13.53
N TRP A 137 7.00 -1.15 13.68
CA TRP A 137 7.77 -2.39 13.57
C TRP A 137 8.35 -2.53 12.16
N SER A 138 7.55 -2.26 11.13
CA SER A 138 7.93 -2.48 9.74
C SER A 138 9.01 -1.50 9.28
N THR A 139 8.91 -0.22 9.62
CA THR A 139 9.95 0.78 9.29
C THR A 139 11.25 0.52 10.06
N THR A 140 11.16 0.11 11.33
CA THR A 140 12.32 -0.30 12.12
C THR A 140 12.99 -1.54 11.53
N ASN A 141 12.22 -2.55 11.14
CA ASN A 141 12.73 -3.75 10.47
C ASN A 141 13.36 -3.39 9.11
N SER A 142 12.76 -2.48 8.33
CA SER A 142 13.35 -1.99 7.08
C SER A 142 14.70 -1.30 7.31
N LEU A 143 14.82 -0.44 8.32
CA LEU A 143 16.10 0.17 8.69
C LEU A 143 17.16 -0.88 9.03
N LYS A 144 16.81 -1.87 9.87
CA LYS A 144 17.73 -2.97 10.23
C LYS A 144 18.20 -3.77 9.02
N ILE A 145 17.31 -4.03 8.06
CA ILE A 145 17.65 -4.72 6.81
C ILE A 145 18.66 -3.89 6.02
N LEU A 146 18.43 -2.59 5.87
CA LEU A 146 19.34 -1.70 5.15
C LEU A 146 20.70 -1.57 5.86
N GLU A 147 20.73 -1.50 7.19
CA GLU A 147 21.97 -1.50 7.97
C GLU A 147 22.76 -2.81 7.85
N ALA A 148 22.09 -3.95 7.89
CA ALA A 148 22.71 -5.26 7.67
C ALA A 148 23.29 -5.37 6.25
N LEU A 149 22.54 -4.86 5.26
CA LEU A 149 22.98 -4.81 3.87
C LEU A 149 24.19 -3.91 3.67
N ALA A 150 24.26 -2.75 4.33
CA ALA A 150 25.42 -1.86 4.31
C ALA A 150 26.68 -2.51 4.89
N LYS A 151 26.51 -3.44 5.85
CA LYS A 151 27.59 -4.22 6.49
C LYS A 151 27.96 -5.49 5.71
N GLY A 152 27.24 -5.83 4.64
CA GLY A 152 27.43 -7.08 3.90
C GLY A 152 26.93 -8.33 4.65
N ASP A 153 26.09 -8.17 5.67
CA ASP A 153 25.56 -9.25 6.51
C ASP A 153 24.32 -9.89 5.89
N ASN A 154 24.54 -10.67 4.81
CA ASN A 154 23.46 -11.28 4.03
C ASN A 154 22.59 -12.26 4.84
N ALA A 155 23.17 -12.98 5.81
CA ALA A 155 22.44 -13.93 6.65
C ALA A 155 21.41 -13.22 7.55
N ASN A 156 21.79 -12.07 8.09
CA ASN A 156 20.88 -11.24 8.88
C ASN A 156 19.81 -10.57 8.01
N VAL A 157 20.15 -10.11 6.80
CA VAL A 157 19.17 -9.62 5.82
C VAL A 157 18.08 -10.67 5.55
N GLU A 158 18.47 -11.92 5.26
CA GLU A 158 17.53 -13.01 5.02
C GLU A 158 16.63 -13.27 6.25
N THR A 159 17.23 -13.29 7.44
CA THR A 159 16.51 -13.47 8.71
C THR A 159 15.44 -12.40 8.89
N LEU A 160 15.81 -11.12 8.72
CA LEU A 160 14.91 -9.98 8.88
C LEU A 160 13.81 -9.93 7.82
N LEU A 161 14.09 -10.34 6.58
CA LEU A 161 13.08 -10.49 5.53
C LEU A 161 12.07 -11.60 5.87
N ASN A 162 12.53 -12.71 6.44
CA ASN A 162 11.64 -13.78 6.90
C ASN A 162 10.78 -13.35 8.09
N GLU A 163 11.25 -12.43 8.95
CA GLU A 163 10.40 -11.83 10.00
C GLU A 163 9.20 -11.07 9.42
N ARG A 164 9.35 -10.41 8.27
CA ARG A 164 8.23 -9.71 7.58
C ARG A 164 7.14 -10.68 7.18
N LYS A 165 7.51 -11.82 6.60
CA LYS A 165 6.54 -12.89 6.28
C LYS A 165 5.83 -13.41 7.54
N LYS A 166 6.57 -13.63 8.63
CA LYS A 166 5.99 -14.07 9.92
C LYS A 166 5.03 -13.04 10.51
N MET A 167 5.36 -11.76 10.42
CA MET A 167 4.48 -10.67 10.87
C MET A 167 3.15 -10.69 10.11
N ILE A 168 3.21 -10.86 8.78
CA ILE A 168 2.01 -10.95 7.93
C ILE A 168 1.16 -12.15 8.30
N GLU A 169 1.74 -13.34 8.48
CA GLU A 169 0.97 -14.52 8.88
C GLU A 169 0.30 -14.36 10.25
N LYS A 170 0.90 -13.58 11.16
CA LYS A 170 0.25 -13.20 12.41
C LYS A 170 -0.93 -12.25 12.17
N ASP A 171 -0.76 -11.23 11.33
CA ASP A 171 -1.77 -10.21 11.07
C ASP A 171 -2.99 -10.74 10.29
N LYS A 172 -2.76 -11.69 9.37
CA LYS A 172 -3.82 -12.37 8.60
C LYS A 172 -4.93 -12.96 9.48
N LYS A 173 -4.63 -13.34 10.73
CA LYS A 173 -5.62 -13.84 11.70
C LYS A 173 -6.73 -12.84 12.01
N ARG A 174 -6.51 -11.53 11.83
CA ARG A 174 -7.54 -10.49 11.99
C ARG A 174 -8.72 -10.65 11.01
N TYR A 175 -8.47 -11.30 9.87
CA TYR A 175 -9.44 -11.46 8.78
C TYR A 175 -10.20 -12.79 8.83
N TRP A 176 -10.16 -13.51 9.94
CA TRP A 176 -10.77 -14.84 10.10
C TRP A 176 -12.26 -14.94 9.67
N ARG A 177 -13.01 -13.83 9.69
CA ARG A 177 -14.41 -13.78 9.25
C ARG A 177 -14.61 -13.96 7.74
N ILE A 178 -13.63 -13.55 6.94
CA ILE A 178 -13.68 -13.60 5.47
C ILE A 178 -12.60 -14.48 4.86
N SER A 179 -11.56 -14.82 5.62
CA SER A 179 -10.44 -15.62 5.15
C SER A 179 -10.88 -17.04 4.82
N GLU A 180 -10.68 -17.42 3.56
CA GLU A 180 -10.95 -18.76 3.03
C GLU A 180 -9.69 -19.32 2.35
N LYS A 181 -9.70 -20.63 2.03
CA LYS A 181 -8.58 -21.29 1.33
C LYS A 181 -8.57 -21.03 -0.17
N GLU A 182 -9.74 -20.69 -0.72
CA GLU A 182 -10.01 -20.49 -2.13
C GLU A 182 -10.78 -19.18 -2.32
N GLY A 183 -10.96 -18.77 -3.57
CA GLY A 183 -11.62 -17.53 -3.94
C GLY A 183 -10.64 -16.43 -4.33
N ASP A 184 -11.17 -15.23 -4.50
CA ASP A 184 -10.42 -14.10 -5.03
C ASP A 184 -9.71 -13.34 -3.90
N PRO A 185 -8.54 -12.74 -4.18
CA PRO A 185 -7.86 -11.89 -3.22
C PRO A 185 -8.72 -10.67 -2.88
N ILE A 186 -8.88 -10.41 -1.58
CA ILE A 186 -9.57 -9.22 -1.07
C ILE A 186 -8.65 -8.31 -0.25
N ILE A 187 -7.63 -8.88 0.39
CA ILE A 187 -6.58 -8.13 1.08
C ILE A 187 -5.23 -8.59 0.57
N LEU A 188 -4.34 -7.65 0.27
CA LEU A 188 -2.94 -7.89 -0.07
C LEU A 188 -2.02 -7.29 0.99
N TYR A 189 -0.85 -7.90 1.17
CA TYR A 189 0.27 -7.31 1.90
C TYR A 189 1.38 -7.04 0.90
N LEU A 190 1.65 -5.77 0.66
CA LEU A 190 2.57 -5.29 -0.35
C LEU A 190 3.90 -4.91 0.29
N ASP A 191 5.01 -5.34 -0.30
CA ASP A 191 6.36 -5.07 0.19
C ASP A 191 7.34 -4.86 -0.96
N MET A 192 7.82 -3.63 -1.10
CA MET A 192 8.77 -3.24 -2.15
C MET A 192 10.22 -3.50 -1.77
N LEU A 193 10.51 -3.66 -0.46
CA LEU A 193 11.87 -3.75 0.05
C LEU A 193 12.69 -4.89 -0.60
N PRO A 194 12.16 -6.13 -0.74
CA PRO A 194 12.91 -7.21 -1.39
C PRO A 194 13.36 -6.88 -2.81
N ALA A 195 12.53 -6.19 -3.59
CA ALA A 195 12.87 -5.83 -4.96
C ALA A 195 13.85 -4.67 -5.05
N ILE A 196 13.75 -3.70 -4.13
CA ILE A 196 14.69 -2.58 -4.01
C ILE A 196 16.10 -3.10 -3.73
N ILE A 197 16.26 -3.97 -2.73
CA ILE A 197 17.58 -4.51 -2.37
C ILE A 197 18.14 -5.47 -3.44
N GLY A 198 17.27 -6.09 -4.23
CA GLY A 198 17.64 -6.95 -5.35
C GLY A 198 18.19 -6.19 -6.57
N LYS A 199 17.95 -4.88 -6.67
CA LYS A 199 18.48 -4.04 -7.76
C LYS A 199 19.67 -3.21 -7.25
N THR A 200 20.88 -3.51 -7.70
CA THR A 200 22.12 -2.86 -7.25
C THR A 200 22.06 -1.33 -7.24
N GLU A 201 21.53 -0.73 -8.32
CA GLU A 201 21.41 0.72 -8.45
C GLU A 201 20.48 1.33 -7.39
N LEU A 202 19.29 0.76 -7.20
CA LEU A 202 18.35 1.22 -6.17
C LEU A 202 18.87 0.96 -4.78
N ARG A 203 19.50 -0.20 -4.56
CA ARG A 203 20.13 -0.54 -3.29
C ARG A 203 21.12 0.53 -2.87
N GLN A 204 22.07 0.89 -3.73
CA GLN A 204 23.08 1.91 -3.41
C GLN A 204 22.44 3.27 -3.11
N PHE A 205 21.48 3.67 -3.95
CA PHE A 205 20.75 4.93 -3.77
C PHE A 205 19.95 4.95 -2.46
N ILE A 206 19.30 3.86 -2.07
CA ILE A 206 18.54 3.79 -0.82
C ILE A 206 19.47 3.78 0.41
N LEU A 207 20.64 3.14 0.30
CA LEU A 207 21.66 3.17 1.36
C LEU A 207 22.27 4.56 1.58
N SER A 208 22.20 5.48 0.61
CA SER A 208 22.60 6.88 0.85
C SER A 208 21.52 7.70 1.56
N HIS A 209 20.31 7.17 1.73
CA HIS A 209 19.16 7.84 2.33
C HIS A 209 18.59 7.06 3.53
N LEU A 210 19.45 6.40 4.33
CA LEU A 210 19.05 5.51 5.42
C LEU A 210 18.11 6.13 6.46
N SER A 211 18.24 7.44 6.71
CA SER A 211 17.43 8.14 7.70
C SER A 211 15.96 8.34 7.25
N THR A 212 15.73 8.40 5.94
CA THR A 212 14.44 8.78 5.34
C THR A 212 13.78 7.62 4.59
N ALA A 213 14.55 6.80 3.88
CA ALA A 213 14.05 5.70 3.06
C ALA A 213 13.12 4.72 3.81
N PRO A 214 13.35 4.33 5.08
CA PRO A 214 12.45 3.43 5.79
C PRO A 214 10.99 3.88 5.82
N ALA A 215 10.70 5.19 5.72
CA ALA A 215 9.35 5.75 5.73
C ALA A 215 8.48 5.33 4.53
N ILE A 216 9.08 4.87 3.42
CA ILE A 216 8.37 4.36 2.24
C ILE A 216 8.42 2.82 2.14
N LEU A 217 9.11 2.15 3.05
CA LEU A 217 9.45 0.72 2.98
C LEU A 217 8.69 -0.12 4.00
N ALA A 218 7.61 0.40 4.58
CA ALA A 218 6.74 -0.41 5.42
C ALA A 218 5.99 -1.45 4.56
N VAL A 219 5.65 -2.60 5.15
CA VAL A 219 4.66 -3.51 4.58
C VAL A 219 3.31 -2.78 4.60
N VAL A 220 2.70 -2.64 3.42
CA VAL A 220 1.42 -1.94 3.26
C VAL A 220 0.31 -2.95 3.10
N THR A 221 -0.76 -2.82 3.89
CA THR A 221 -1.99 -3.55 3.64
C THR A 221 -2.77 -2.86 2.52
N ALA A 222 -3.23 -3.62 1.53
CA ALA A 222 -4.12 -3.14 0.49
C ALA A 222 -5.45 -3.89 0.56
N ILE A 223 -6.55 -3.21 0.25
CA ILE A 223 -7.88 -3.81 0.07
C ILE A 223 -8.33 -3.65 -1.36
N ILE A 224 -8.77 -4.75 -1.96
CA ILE A 224 -9.27 -4.78 -3.33
C ILE A 224 -10.78 -4.56 -3.27
N ILE A 225 -11.25 -3.54 -3.97
CA ILE A 225 -12.66 -3.23 -4.15
C ILE A 225 -13.00 -3.64 -5.57
N GLN A 226 -13.60 -4.82 -5.71
CA GLN A 226 -14.16 -5.31 -6.97
C GLN A 226 -15.65 -4.99 -7.00
N ARG A 227 -16.18 -4.69 -8.19
CA ARG A 227 -17.62 -4.55 -8.43
C ARG A 227 -17.97 -5.41 -9.63
N ASP A 228 -19.03 -6.20 -9.46
CA ASP A 228 -19.81 -6.79 -10.55
C ASP A 228 -20.62 -5.70 -11.28
#